data_AF-A0A374AJP1-F1
#
_entry.id   AF-A0A374AJP1-F1
#
_cell.length_a   1.000
_cell.length_b   1.000
_cell.length_c   1.000
_cell.angle_alpha   90.00
_cell.angle_beta   90.00
_cell.angle_gamma   90.00
#
_symmetry.space_group_name_H-M   'P 1'
#
loop_
_entity.id
_entity.type
_entity.pdbx_description
1 polymer ?
#
loop_
_entity_poly.entity_id
_entity_poly.type
_entity_poly.pdbx_seq_one_letter_code
_entity_poly.pdbx_strand_id
1 'polypeptide(L)'
;MPEMDGIETTRQIRKRVGNDVTIIILSAYDYSEIEAEAREAGVDEFIAKSLFRSRLTATLKNIIEGKSNKEANIETAENEKEAVEKFANAPSGFYDLIFMDIHMPVMNGYEATAAIRSHRKYREKQIPIIAMTANAFAEDVVMAKNAGMKEHIAKPLEMNRLCEIMQRYL
;
A
#
# COMPACT_ATOMS: atom_id res chain seq x y z
N MET A 1 6.73 15.59 -0.63
CA MET A 1 7.89 16.42 -1.01
C MET A 1 8.89 16.31 0.14
N PRO A 2 10.15 15.95 -0.12
CA PRO A 2 11.10 15.61 0.95
C PRO A 2 11.49 16.82 1.84
N GLU A 3 11.34 18.05 1.36
CA GLU A 3 11.77 19.26 2.10
C GLU A 3 10.62 20.10 2.71
N MET A 4 9.38 19.87 2.30
CA MET A 4 8.22 20.69 2.70
C MET A 4 6.97 19.81 2.81
N ASP A 5 6.27 19.90 3.93
CA ASP A 5 5.01 19.19 4.13
C ASP A 5 3.84 19.87 3.40
N GLY A 6 2.70 19.17 3.31
CA GLY A 6 1.53 19.66 2.58
C GLY A 6 0.88 20.91 3.21
N ILE A 7 1.03 21.11 4.52
CA ILE A 7 0.43 22.23 5.24
C ILE A 7 1.22 23.50 4.96
N GLU A 8 2.55 23.46 5.09
CA GLU A 8 3.40 24.59 4.76
C GLU A 8 3.30 24.94 3.26
N THR A 9 3.21 23.92 2.40
CA THR A 9 2.92 24.12 0.98
C THR A 9 1.62 24.91 0.78
N THR A 10 0.56 24.56 1.51
CA THR A 10 -0.74 25.26 1.46
C THR A 10 -0.59 26.71 1.88
N ARG A 11 0.10 27.00 3.00
CA ARG A 11 0.34 28.38 3.46
C ARG A 11 1.05 29.22 2.39
N GLN A 12 2.03 28.65 1.70
CA GLN A 12 2.76 29.35 0.64
C GLN A 12 1.90 29.62 -0.60
N ILE A 13 1.03 28.67 -0.98
CA ILE A 13 0.07 28.87 -2.07
C ILE A 13 -0.90 30.00 -1.69
N ARG A 14 -1.50 29.96 -0.50
CA ARG A 14 -2.43 30.99 -0.02
C ARG A 14 -1.84 32.39 -0.01
N LYS A 15 -0.58 32.55 0.38
CA LYS A 15 0.13 33.85 0.30
C LYS A 15 0.24 34.43 -1.10
N ARG A 16 0.20 33.59 -2.15
CA ARG A 16 0.37 34.00 -3.55
C ARG A 16 -0.94 34.21 -4.28
N VAL A 17 -1.93 33.36 -4.03
CA VAL A 17 -3.18 33.33 -4.83
C VAL A 17 -4.44 33.65 -4.02
N GLY A 18 -4.34 33.82 -2.70
CA GLY A 18 -5.49 34.08 -1.84
C GLY A 18 -6.50 32.93 -1.83
N ASN A 19 -7.78 33.25 -1.67
CA ASN A 19 -8.87 32.27 -1.56
C ASN A 19 -9.53 31.94 -2.91
N ASP A 20 -9.00 32.46 -4.03
CA ASP A 20 -9.60 32.30 -5.36
C ASP A 20 -9.33 30.91 -5.98
N VAL A 21 -8.38 30.16 -5.41
CA VAL A 21 -7.99 28.81 -5.87
C VAL A 21 -8.40 27.77 -4.85
N THR A 22 -9.04 26.68 -5.27
CA THR A 22 -9.34 25.56 -4.37
C THR A 22 -8.08 24.73 -4.09
N ILE A 23 -7.76 24.49 -2.82
CA ILE A 23 -6.67 23.63 -2.36
C ILE A 23 -7.26 22.40 -1.68
N ILE A 24 -6.98 21.23 -2.25
CA ILE A 24 -7.39 19.92 -1.72
C ILE A 24 -6.14 19.14 -1.31
N ILE A 25 -6.12 18.60 -0.08
CA ILE A 25 -5.04 17.72 0.37
C ILE A 25 -5.40 16.25 0.14
N LEU A 26 -4.49 15.51 -0.47
CA LEU A 26 -4.55 14.06 -0.65
C LEU A 26 -3.64 13.36 0.36
N SER A 27 -4.22 12.74 1.41
CA SER A 27 -3.45 12.08 2.49
C SER A 27 -3.67 10.56 2.53
N ALA A 28 -2.61 9.82 2.90
CA ALA A 28 -2.62 8.37 3.14
C ALA A 28 -2.77 8.00 4.63
N TYR A 29 -2.82 8.98 5.53
CA TYR A 29 -2.99 8.81 6.98
C TYR A 29 -4.31 9.39 7.47
N ASP A 30 -4.78 8.92 8.62
CA ASP A 30 -5.95 9.48 9.31
C ASP A 30 -5.70 10.97 9.56
N TYR A 31 -6.51 11.82 8.93
CA TYR A 31 -6.34 13.27 8.93
C TYR A 31 -6.87 13.91 10.20
N SER A 32 -7.54 13.16 11.08
CA SER A 32 -8.10 13.67 12.34
C SER A 32 -7.07 14.42 13.20
N GLU A 33 -5.79 14.03 13.17
CA GLU A 33 -4.73 14.69 13.93
C GLU A 33 -4.26 16.02 13.32
N ILE A 34 -4.35 16.17 11.99
CA ILE A 34 -3.79 17.33 11.26
C ILE A 34 -4.86 18.22 10.61
N GLU A 35 -6.14 17.84 10.69
CA GLU A 35 -7.24 18.53 10.01
C GLU A 35 -7.37 19.97 10.47
N ALA A 36 -7.32 20.22 11.78
CA ALA A 36 -7.44 21.57 12.33
C ALA A 36 -6.33 22.51 11.79
N GLU A 37 -5.08 22.06 11.84
CA GLU A 37 -3.94 22.84 11.34
C GLU A 37 -4.01 23.08 9.83
N ALA A 38 -4.39 22.05 9.08
CA ALA A 38 -4.50 22.14 7.63
C ALA A 38 -5.65 23.06 7.20
N ARG A 39 -6.78 23.07 7.93
CA ARG A 39 -7.87 24.04 7.72
C ARG A 39 -7.40 25.48 7.99
N GLU A 40 -6.67 25.72 9.07
CA GLU A 40 -6.08 27.04 9.36
C GLU A 40 -5.07 27.50 8.30
N ALA A 41 -4.32 26.56 7.73
CA ALA A 41 -3.42 26.84 6.61
C ALA A 41 -4.15 27.20 5.31
N GLY A 42 -5.47 27.00 5.25
CA GLY A 42 -6.34 27.35 4.13
C GLY A 42 -6.67 26.18 3.21
N VAL A 43 -6.71 24.93 3.70
CA VAL A 43 -7.19 23.78 2.92
C VAL A 43 -8.72 23.80 2.83
N ASP A 44 -9.24 23.68 1.62
CA ASP A 44 -10.69 23.67 1.36
C ASP A 44 -11.31 22.29 1.55
N GLU A 45 -10.58 21.23 1.19
CA GLU A 45 -11.08 19.86 1.33
C GLU A 45 -9.96 18.83 1.50
N PHE A 46 -10.31 17.69 2.09
CA PHE A 46 -9.46 16.51 2.16
C PHE A 46 -10.04 15.39 1.33
N ILE A 47 -9.19 14.76 0.53
CA ILE A 47 -9.51 13.51 -0.14
C ILE A 47 -8.58 12.43 0.42
N ALA A 48 -9.18 11.41 1.00
CA ALA A 48 -8.46 10.20 1.36
C ALA A 48 -7.83 9.58 0.11
N LYS A 49 -6.52 9.35 0.13
CA LYS A 49 -5.91 8.46 -0.87
C LYS A 49 -6.53 7.08 -0.68
N SER A 50 -7.20 6.60 -1.72
CA SER A 50 -8.08 5.44 -1.65
C SER A 50 -7.34 4.20 -1.15
N LEU A 51 -7.84 3.69 -0.01
CA LEU A 51 -7.37 2.57 0.85
C LEU A 51 -6.27 2.90 1.85
N PHE A 52 -6.71 3.39 3.01
CA PHE A 52 -5.96 3.36 4.25
C PHE A 52 -5.60 1.92 4.66
N ARG A 53 -4.39 1.76 5.20
CA ARG A 53 -3.87 0.48 5.73
C ARG A 53 -4.79 -0.12 6.80
N SER A 54 -5.29 0.70 7.71
CA SER A 54 -6.22 0.28 8.78
C SER A 54 -7.49 -0.35 8.20
N ARG A 55 -8.10 0.30 7.19
CA ARG A 55 -9.30 -0.21 6.54
C ARG A 55 -9.02 -1.45 5.71
N LEU A 56 -7.88 -1.53 5.04
CA LEU A 56 -7.48 -2.72 4.29
C LEU A 56 -7.26 -3.91 5.23
N THR A 57 -6.47 -3.75 6.29
CA THR A 57 -6.19 -4.78 7.29
C THR A 57 -7.47 -5.28 7.97
N ALA A 58 -8.35 -4.36 8.40
CA ALA A 58 -9.63 -4.73 8.99
C ALA A 58 -10.51 -5.50 8.01
N THR A 59 -10.54 -5.07 6.74
CA THR A 59 -11.33 -5.75 5.70
C THR A 59 -10.77 -7.14 5.41
N LEU A 60 -9.45 -7.28 5.25
CA LEU A 60 -8.79 -8.57 5.06
C LEU A 60 -9.06 -9.52 6.22
N LYS A 61 -8.95 -9.03 7.47
CA LYS A 61 -9.23 -9.81 8.67
C LYS A 61 -10.68 -10.32 8.69
N ASN A 62 -11.65 -9.43 8.45
CA ASN A 62 -13.07 -9.80 8.35
C ASN A 62 -13.34 -10.84 7.25
N ILE A 63 -12.67 -10.72 6.09
CA ILE A 63 -12.82 -11.67 4.98
C ILE A 63 -12.28 -13.05 5.36
N ILE A 64 -11.12 -13.12 6.02
CA ILE A 64 -10.47 -14.40 6.39
C ILE A 64 -11.25 -15.07 7.52
N GLU A 65 -11.57 -14.32 8.58
CA GLU A 65 -12.26 -14.84 9.76
C GLU A 65 -13.69 -15.27 9.42
N GLY A 66 -14.40 -14.48 8.61
CA GLY A 66 -15.77 -14.77 8.18
C GLY A 66 -15.89 -15.96 7.21
N LYS A 67 -14.80 -16.36 6.52
CA LYS A 67 -14.83 -17.47 5.55
C LYS A 67 -14.24 -18.78 6.09
N SER A 68 -13.23 -18.72 6.96
CA SER A 68 -12.42 -19.90 7.29
C SER A 68 -12.38 -20.28 8.77
N ASN A 69 -13.02 -19.53 9.68
CA ASN A 69 -12.88 -19.75 11.14
C ASN A 69 -11.40 -19.79 11.59
N LYS A 70 -10.51 -19.21 10.79
CA LYS A 70 -9.06 -19.10 11.01
C LYS A 70 -8.77 -17.66 11.40
N GLU A 71 -7.95 -17.50 12.42
CA GLU A 71 -7.45 -16.19 12.83
C GLU A 71 -6.49 -15.64 11.76
N ALA A 72 -6.75 -14.42 11.30
CA ALA A 72 -5.90 -13.78 10.31
C ALA A 72 -4.78 -13.03 11.02
N ASN A 73 -3.53 -13.48 10.83
CA ASN A 73 -2.36 -12.70 11.25
C ASN A 73 -1.89 -11.84 10.08
N ILE A 74 -2.00 -10.52 10.22
CA ILE A 74 -1.62 -9.56 9.17
C ILE A 74 -0.44 -8.73 9.68
N GLU A 75 0.69 -8.87 9.01
CA GLU A 75 1.82 -7.97 9.18
C GLU A 75 1.92 -6.97 8.03
N THR A 76 2.58 -5.87 8.34
CA THR A 76 2.44 -4.62 7.64
C THR A 76 3.84 -4.00 7.56
N ALA A 77 4.32 -3.61 6.38
CA ALA A 77 5.59 -2.90 6.20
C ALA A 77 5.34 -1.54 5.53
N GLU A 78 6.14 -0.53 5.86
CA GLU A 78 6.01 0.85 5.37
C GLU A 78 6.96 1.15 4.19
N ASN A 79 7.96 0.30 3.95
CA ASN A 79 8.91 0.43 2.84
C ASN A 79 9.51 -0.93 2.46
N GLU A 80 10.31 -0.97 1.39
CA GLU A 80 10.92 -2.21 0.91
C GLU A 80 11.84 -2.86 1.94
N LYS A 81 12.64 -2.06 2.66
CA LYS A 81 13.66 -2.57 3.56
C LYS A 81 13.00 -3.32 4.70
N GLU A 82 11.97 -2.71 5.29
CA GLU A 82 11.17 -3.33 6.34
C GLU A 82 10.47 -4.60 5.83
N ALA A 83 9.94 -4.60 4.61
CA ALA A 83 9.29 -5.78 4.03
C ALA A 83 10.28 -6.95 3.85
N VAL A 84 11.48 -6.68 3.33
CA VAL A 84 12.53 -7.70 3.17
C VAL A 84 13.04 -8.18 4.52
N GLU A 85 13.27 -7.28 5.49
CA GLU A 85 13.74 -7.64 6.83
C GLU A 85 12.72 -8.49 7.58
N LYS A 86 11.43 -8.13 7.55
CA LYS A 86 10.35 -8.93 8.13
C LYS A 86 10.30 -10.33 7.52
N PHE A 87 10.34 -10.41 6.19
CA PHE A 87 10.39 -11.69 5.49
C PHE A 87 11.62 -12.53 5.86
N ALA A 88 12.79 -11.91 5.91
CA ALA A 88 14.04 -12.59 6.22
C ALA A 88 14.07 -13.12 7.66
N ASN A 89 13.50 -12.38 8.60
CA ASN A 89 13.48 -12.73 10.02
C ASN A 89 12.36 -13.72 10.38
N ALA A 90 11.24 -13.74 9.65
CA ALA A 90 10.13 -14.64 9.91
C ALA A 90 10.49 -16.13 9.67
N PRO A 91 9.94 -17.07 10.44
CA PRO A 91 10.12 -18.51 10.20
C PRO A 91 9.69 -18.94 8.79
N SER A 92 10.25 -20.05 8.28
CA SER A 92 9.82 -20.60 6.99
C SER A 92 8.34 -21.01 7.06
N GLY A 93 7.54 -20.58 6.08
CA GLY A 93 6.08 -20.82 6.07
C GLY A 93 5.26 -19.92 6.99
N PHE A 94 5.83 -18.83 7.50
CA PHE A 94 5.10 -17.85 8.33
C PHE A 94 4.10 -17.00 7.53
N TYR A 95 4.40 -16.70 6.26
CA TYR A 95 3.49 -15.98 5.37
C TYR A 95 2.91 -16.90 4.31
N ASP A 96 1.60 -16.85 4.13
CA ASP A 96 0.88 -17.59 3.08
C ASP A 96 0.68 -16.75 1.81
N LEU A 97 0.65 -15.42 1.93
CA LEU A 97 0.38 -14.48 0.84
C LEU A 97 1.03 -13.12 1.14
N ILE A 98 1.60 -12.47 0.12
CA ILE A 98 2.16 -11.11 0.22
C ILE A 98 1.45 -10.21 -0.79
N PHE A 99 0.91 -9.09 -0.32
CA PHE A 99 0.53 -7.97 -1.19
C PHE A 99 1.66 -6.94 -1.20
N MET A 100 2.16 -6.60 -2.39
CA MET A 100 3.33 -5.75 -2.59
C MET A 100 2.95 -4.50 -3.37
N ASP A 101 3.11 -3.33 -2.76
CA ASP A 101 2.95 -2.05 -3.45
C ASP A 101 4.06 -1.83 -4.48
N ILE A 102 3.71 -1.54 -5.73
CA ILE A 102 4.68 -1.25 -6.78
C ILE A 102 5.36 0.11 -6.52
N HIS A 103 4.59 1.11 -6.07
CA HIS A 103 5.08 2.47 -5.91
C HIS A 103 5.24 2.81 -4.43
N MET A 104 6.41 2.49 -3.87
CA MET A 104 6.82 2.90 -2.52
C MET A 104 7.77 4.12 -2.59
N PRO A 105 7.83 4.94 -1.52
CA PRO A 105 8.56 6.22 -1.53
C PRO A 105 10.10 6.12 -1.55
N VAL A 106 10.69 4.94 -1.28
CA VAL A 106 12.15 4.75 -1.16
C VAL A 106 12.71 3.89 -2.30
N MET A 107 12.14 2.70 -2.55
CA MET A 107 12.43 1.82 -3.71
C MET A 107 11.13 1.30 -4.32
N ASN A 108 11.17 0.76 -5.54
CA ASN A 108 9.99 0.14 -6.16
C ASN A 108 9.70 -1.27 -5.60
N GLY A 109 8.43 -1.70 -5.65
CA GLY A 109 8.02 -3.04 -5.20
C GLY A 109 8.60 -4.20 -6.01
N TYR A 110 9.14 -3.95 -7.21
CA TYR A 110 9.79 -4.97 -8.02
C TYR A 110 11.11 -5.44 -7.40
N GLU A 111 11.91 -4.50 -6.90
CA GLU A 111 13.18 -4.79 -6.22
C GLU A 111 12.96 -5.51 -4.90
N ALA A 112 11.97 -5.07 -4.10
CA ALA A 112 11.55 -5.76 -2.88
C ALA A 112 11.15 -7.22 -3.17
N THR A 113 10.39 -7.43 -4.23
CA THR A 113 9.98 -8.76 -4.68
C THR A 113 11.19 -9.60 -5.10
N ALA A 114 12.11 -9.04 -5.89
CA ALA A 114 13.32 -9.74 -6.31
C ALA A 114 14.17 -10.16 -5.10
N ALA A 115 14.33 -9.28 -4.10
CA ALA A 115 15.05 -9.55 -2.87
C ALA A 115 14.39 -10.68 -2.06
N ILE A 116 13.08 -10.62 -1.84
CA ILE A 116 12.32 -11.68 -1.16
C ILE A 116 12.48 -13.03 -1.87
N ARG A 117 12.34 -13.04 -3.20
CA ARG A 117 12.47 -14.27 -4.01
C ARG A 117 13.88 -14.87 -4.00
N SER A 118 14.89 -14.05 -3.80
CA SER A 118 16.28 -14.51 -3.70
C SER A 118 16.53 -15.33 -2.43
N HIS A 119 15.71 -15.12 -1.39
CA HIS A 119 15.85 -15.74 -0.07
C HIS A 119 15.48 -17.22 -0.09
N ARG A 120 16.24 -18.06 0.64
CA ARG A 120 16.03 -19.52 0.68
C ARG A 120 14.60 -19.90 1.10
N LYS A 121 14.07 -19.23 2.14
CA LYS A 121 12.71 -19.46 2.66
C LYS A 121 11.63 -19.29 1.58
N TYR A 122 11.84 -18.34 0.68
CA TYR A 122 10.93 -18.16 -0.45
C TYR A 122 11.00 -19.36 -1.41
N ARG A 123 12.19 -19.86 -1.74
CA ARG A 123 12.35 -20.98 -2.69
C ARG A 123 11.70 -22.28 -2.19
N GLU A 124 11.61 -22.45 -0.88
CA GLU A 124 10.98 -23.62 -0.24
C GLU A 124 9.45 -23.62 -0.36
N LYS A 125 8.81 -22.44 -0.29
CA LYS A 125 7.34 -22.32 -0.23
C LYS A 125 6.71 -21.66 -1.46
N GLN A 126 7.49 -20.91 -2.22
CA GLN A 126 7.06 -20.11 -3.38
C GLN A 126 5.80 -19.28 -3.09
N ILE A 127 5.87 -18.52 -1.99
CA ILE A 127 4.75 -17.72 -1.48
C ILE A 127 4.25 -16.79 -2.60
N PRO A 128 2.94 -16.75 -2.87
CA PRO A 128 2.38 -15.83 -3.86
C PRO A 128 2.62 -14.37 -3.45
N ILE A 129 3.21 -13.60 -4.37
CA ILE A 129 3.38 -12.16 -4.23
C ILE A 129 2.46 -11.49 -5.26
N ILE A 130 1.54 -10.65 -4.78
CA ILE A 130 0.51 -9.98 -5.58
C ILE A 130 0.85 -8.49 -5.66
N ALA A 131 1.03 -7.99 -6.87
CA ALA A 131 1.34 -6.59 -7.11
C ALA A 131 0.13 -5.70 -6.80
N MET A 132 0.31 -4.61 -6.08
CA MET A 132 -0.67 -3.54 -5.94
C MET A 132 -0.19 -2.33 -6.74
N THR A 133 -0.90 -2.00 -7.81
CA THR A 133 -0.50 -0.92 -8.73
C THR A 133 -1.46 0.26 -8.70
N ALA A 134 -0.96 1.50 -8.83
CA ALA A 134 -1.80 2.69 -8.98
C ALA A 134 -2.38 2.84 -10.39
N ASN A 135 -1.75 2.23 -11.39
CA ASN A 135 -2.24 2.20 -12.76
C ASN A 135 -2.02 0.80 -13.35
N ALA A 136 -3.04 0.22 -13.97
CA ALA A 136 -2.93 -1.05 -14.70
C ALA A 136 -2.31 -0.85 -16.10
N PHE A 137 -1.31 0.02 -16.24
CA PHE A 137 -0.63 0.17 -17.52
C PHE A 137 0.10 -1.15 -17.86
N ALA A 138 0.09 -1.52 -19.14
CA ALA A 138 0.61 -2.81 -19.59
C ALA A 138 2.08 -3.03 -19.17
N GLU A 139 2.85 -1.95 -19.07
CA GLU A 139 4.25 -1.96 -18.65
C GLU A 139 4.42 -2.43 -17.19
N ASP A 140 3.59 -1.94 -16.26
CA ASP A 140 3.64 -2.36 -14.86
C ASP A 140 3.29 -3.84 -14.70
N VAL A 141 2.33 -4.32 -15.49
CA VAL A 141 1.96 -5.75 -15.50
C VAL A 141 3.13 -6.60 -16.00
N VAL A 142 3.84 -6.15 -17.04
CA VAL A 142 5.02 -6.83 -17.57
C VAL A 142 6.17 -6.83 -16.55
N MET A 143 6.46 -5.68 -15.93
CA MET A 143 7.50 -5.57 -14.91
C MET A 143 7.18 -6.43 -13.68
N ALA A 144 5.93 -6.42 -13.20
CA ALA A 144 5.46 -7.27 -12.10
C ALA A 144 5.67 -8.75 -12.42
N LYS A 145 5.30 -9.17 -13.62
CA LYS A 145 5.49 -10.54 -14.10
C LYS A 145 6.96 -10.93 -14.17
N ASN A 146 7.82 -10.03 -14.68
CA ASN A 146 9.26 -10.25 -14.78
C ASN A 146 9.93 -10.33 -13.40
N ALA A 147 9.46 -9.54 -12.42
CA ALA A 147 9.86 -9.64 -11.02
C ALA A 147 9.37 -10.94 -10.35
N GLY A 148 8.44 -11.67 -10.99
CA GLY A 148 7.88 -12.94 -10.55
C GLY A 148 6.69 -12.80 -9.61
N MET A 149 5.98 -11.68 -9.67
CA MET A 149 4.69 -11.52 -9.03
C MET A 149 3.64 -12.38 -9.76
N LYS A 150 2.77 -13.03 -9.00
CA LYS A 150 1.78 -13.98 -9.50
C LYS A 150 0.62 -13.29 -10.21
N GLU A 151 0.10 -12.23 -9.61
CA GLU A 151 -1.02 -11.44 -10.10
C GLU A 151 -0.82 -9.97 -9.73
N HIS A 152 -1.73 -9.11 -10.22
CA HIS A 152 -1.81 -7.71 -9.82
C HIS A 152 -3.25 -7.35 -9.43
N ILE A 153 -3.37 -6.32 -8.61
CA ILE A 153 -4.61 -5.66 -8.25
C ILE A 153 -4.40 -4.15 -8.38
N ALA A 154 -5.32 -3.48 -9.09
CA ALA A 154 -5.27 -2.04 -9.25
C ALA A 154 -5.72 -1.33 -7.97
N LYS A 155 -5.19 -0.13 -7.74
CA LYS A 155 -5.66 0.82 -6.74
C LYS A 155 -6.53 1.86 -7.43
N PRO A 156 -7.69 2.25 -6.86
CA PRO A 156 -8.28 1.75 -5.62
C PRO A 156 -8.60 0.24 -5.69
N LEU A 157 -8.26 -0.49 -4.62
CA LEU A 157 -8.48 -1.94 -4.50
C LEU A 157 -9.98 -2.25 -4.61
N GLU A 158 -10.32 -3.06 -5.60
CA GLU A 158 -11.66 -3.63 -5.76
C GLU A 158 -11.84 -4.84 -4.82
N MET A 159 -12.84 -4.77 -3.93
CA MET A 159 -13.05 -5.81 -2.90
C MET A 159 -13.36 -7.19 -3.48
N ASN A 160 -14.10 -7.25 -4.59
CA ASN A 160 -14.39 -8.52 -5.28
C ASN A 160 -13.10 -9.17 -5.76
N ARG A 161 -12.23 -8.39 -6.42
CA ARG A 161 -10.94 -8.87 -6.90
C ARG A 161 -10.02 -9.32 -5.77
N LEU A 162 -9.99 -8.56 -4.67
CA LEU A 162 -9.25 -8.92 -3.47
C LEU A 162 -9.73 -10.26 -2.90
N CYS A 163 -11.05 -10.44 -2.79
CA CYS A 163 -11.66 -11.69 -2.32
C CYS A 163 -11.32 -12.89 -3.22
N GLU A 164 -11.34 -12.72 -4.54
CA GLU A 164 -10.97 -13.76 -5.50
C GLU A 164 -9.52 -14.22 -5.33
N ILE A 165 -8.60 -13.25 -5.19
CA ILE A 165 -7.18 -13.54 -4.97
C ILE A 165 -7.00 -14.28 -3.65
N MET A 166 -7.63 -13.81 -2.58
CA MET A 166 -7.55 -14.49 -1.28
C MET A 166 -8.10 -15.91 -1.34
N GLN A 167 -9.25 -16.15 -1.98
CA GLN A 167 -9.82 -17.50 -2.15
C GLN A 167 -8.96 -18.43 -2.99
N ARG A 168 -8.13 -17.87 -3.89
CA ARG A 168 -7.25 -18.65 -4.75
C ARG A 168 -5.98 -19.09 -4.04
N TYR A 169 -5.48 -18.29 -3.10
CA TYR A 169 -4.15 -18.45 -2.51
C TYR A 169 -4.14 -18.78 -1.01
N LEU A 170 -5.26 -18.64 -0.29
CA LEU A 170 -5.44 -18.98 1.14
C LEU A 170 -6.48 -20.10 1.30
#